data_AF-A0A4Y9RKB5-F1
#
_entry.id   AF-A0A4Y9RKB5-F1
#
_cell.length_a   1.000
_cell.length_b   1.000
_cell.length_c   1.000
_cell.angle_alpha   90.00
_cell.angle_beta   90.00
_cell.angle_gamma   90.00
#
_symmetry.space_group_name_H-M   'P 1'
#
loop_
_entity.id
_entity.type
_entity.pdbx_description
1 polymer ?
#
loop_
_entity_poly.entity_id
_entity_poly.type
_entity_poly.pdbx_seq_one_letter_code
_entity_poly.pdbx_strand_id
1 'polypeptide(L)'
;MESPRIVGPGAILYGDGDIGFSGIAEPVQILAQGDSWFSIGALPPFATTNLLMEMTFALPTCIVNCAHPGDTLAHMVNWRADPQFAVLVAGPRAWRWNAIFLSAGGNDLIDAIGVLPIDKFGDPVPPHRRLLLAR
;
A
#
# COMPACT_ATOMS: atom_id res chain seq x y z
N MET A 1 -10.32 -5.57 -21.33
CA MET A 1 -9.61 -5.47 -20.05
C MET A 1 -10.66 -5.33 -18.96
N GLU A 2 -10.46 -5.99 -17.83
CA GLU A 2 -11.42 -6.09 -16.74
C GLU A 2 -10.93 -5.31 -15.52
N SER A 3 -11.85 -4.72 -14.77
CA SER A 3 -11.55 -4.10 -13.47
C SER A 3 -11.25 -5.18 -12.44
N PRO A 4 -10.28 -4.97 -11.54
CA PRO A 4 -9.95 -5.95 -10.52
C PRO A 4 -11.03 -6.01 -9.44
N ARG A 5 -11.22 -7.19 -8.85
CA ARG A 5 -11.91 -7.33 -7.57
C ARG A 5 -10.94 -6.92 -6.46
N ILE A 6 -11.33 -5.95 -5.62
CA ILE A 6 -10.50 -5.48 -4.50
C ILE A 6 -11.11 -5.98 -3.19
N VAL A 7 -10.32 -6.64 -2.35
CA VAL A 7 -10.73 -7.15 -1.04
C VAL A 7 -9.73 -6.74 0.03
N GLY A 8 -10.19 -6.59 1.28
CA GLY A 8 -9.28 -6.39 2.42
C GLY A 8 -8.62 -7.70 2.88
N PRO A 9 -7.53 -7.63 3.67
CA PRO A 9 -6.83 -8.83 4.18
C PRO A 9 -7.72 -9.73 5.02
N GLY A 10 -8.76 -9.18 5.66
CA GLY A 10 -9.73 -9.95 6.44
C GLY A 10 -10.46 -11.03 5.64
N ALA A 11 -10.69 -10.80 4.34
CA ALA A 11 -11.32 -11.79 3.45
C ALA A 11 -10.46 -13.06 3.29
N ILE A 12 -9.16 -12.95 3.51
CA ILE A 12 -8.19 -14.05 3.40
C ILE A 12 -7.83 -14.60 4.78
N LEU A 13 -7.66 -13.71 5.76
CA LEU A 13 -7.23 -14.08 7.10
C LEU A 13 -8.36 -14.72 7.91
N TYR A 14 -9.60 -14.27 7.77
CA TYR A 14 -10.67 -14.75 8.64
C TYR A 14 -11.57 -15.77 7.94
N GLY A 15 -11.64 -15.73 6.60
CA GLY A 15 -12.55 -16.58 5.83
C GLY A 15 -14.01 -16.31 6.19
N ASP A 16 -14.91 -16.58 5.26
CA ASP A 16 -16.34 -16.63 5.58
C ASP A 16 -16.66 -18.05 6.06
N GLY A 17 -16.26 -18.37 7.29
CA GLY A 17 -16.72 -19.56 8.04
C GLY A 17 -16.28 -20.95 7.60
N ASP A 18 -15.95 -21.22 6.34
CA ASP A 18 -15.57 -22.56 5.87
C ASP A 18 -14.47 -22.52 4.81
N ILE A 19 -13.52 -23.45 4.94
CA ILE A 19 -12.40 -23.82 4.05
C ILE A 19 -11.30 -22.76 3.77
N GLY A 20 -10.04 -23.17 4.00
CA GLY A 20 -8.86 -22.31 3.89
C GLY A 20 -8.61 -21.75 2.48
N PHE A 21 -8.08 -20.53 2.41
CA PHE A 21 -7.56 -19.83 1.21
C PHE A 21 -8.38 -20.00 -0.09
N SER A 22 -9.69 -20.27 -0.02
CA SER A 22 -10.55 -20.49 -1.19
C SER A 22 -11.37 -19.25 -1.58
N GLY A 23 -11.13 -18.11 -0.94
CA GLY A 23 -11.90 -16.87 -1.16
C GLY A 23 -11.56 -16.10 -2.45
N ILE A 24 -10.46 -16.48 -3.12
CA ILE A 24 -9.99 -15.87 -4.37
C ILE A 24 -9.87 -16.98 -5.42
N ALA A 25 -10.70 -16.92 -6.45
CA ALA A 25 -10.72 -17.87 -7.57
C ALA A 25 -10.07 -17.28 -8.84
N GLU A 26 -9.76 -15.98 -8.80
CA GLU A 26 -9.18 -15.25 -9.90
C GLU A 26 -7.76 -15.78 -10.23
N PRO A 27 -7.43 -15.97 -11.52
CA PRO A 27 -6.15 -16.52 -11.95
C PRO A 27 -4.95 -15.60 -11.64
N VAL A 28 -5.21 -14.30 -11.48
CA VAL A 28 -4.22 -13.31 -11.07
C VAL A 28 -4.56 -12.79 -9.68
N GLN A 29 -3.65 -12.99 -8.75
CA GLN A 29 -3.80 -12.62 -7.35
C GLN A 29 -2.65 -11.69 -6.97
N ILE A 30 -2.99 -10.48 -6.56
CA ILE A 30 -2.03 -9.41 -6.25
C ILE A 30 -2.19 -9.03 -4.80
N LEU A 31 -1.08 -8.90 -4.08
CA LEU A 31 -1.08 -8.30 -2.75
C LEU A 31 -0.68 -6.83 -2.87
N ALA A 32 -1.45 -5.93 -2.29
CA ALA A 32 -1.16 -4.49 -2.30
C ALA A 32 -0.90 -3.99 -0.88
N GLN A 33 0.20 -3.26 -0.71
CA GLN A 33 0.50 -2.44 0.45
C GLN A 33 0.62 -1.00 0.00
N GLY A 34 0.20 -0.07 0.84
CA GLY A 34 0.51 1.32 0.56
C GLY A 34 -0.11 2.31 1.50
N ASP A 35 -0.02 3.55 1.06
CA ASP A 35 -0.50 4.73 1.76
C ASP A 35 -1.93 5.09 1.33
N SER A 36 -2.27 6.35 1.57
CA SER A 36 -3.55 6.90 1.15
C SER A 36 -3.82 6.74 -0.34
N TRP A 37 -2.84 6.66 -1.25
CA TRP A 37 -3.15 6.46 -2.67
C TRP A 37 -3.71 5.08 -3.01
N PHE A 38 -3.46 4.07 -2.18
CA PHE A 38 -4.11 2.75 -2.25
C PHE A 38 -5.31 2.62 -1.30
N SER A 39 -5.52 3.56 -0.38
CA SER A 39 -6.65 3.56 0.57
C SER A 39 -7.64 4.73 0.39
N ILE A 40 -7.42 5.62 -0.58
CA ILE A 40 -8.30 6.74 -0.95
C ILE A 40 -9.62 6.10 -1.38
N GLY A 41 -10.63 6.34 -0.55
CA GLY A 41 -11.84 5.53 -0.42
C GLY A 41 -12.43 5.58 0.99
N ALA A 42 -11.70 6.14 1.97
CA ALA A 42 -12.14 6.21 3.36
C ALA A 42 -13.07 7.39 3.74
N LEU A 43 -13.36 8.39 2.86
CA LEU A 43 -14.46 9.41 2.95
C LEU A 43 -14.18 10.59 1.98
N PRO A 44 -15.09 11.06 1.09
CA PRO A 44 -16.39 10.51 0.69
C PRO A 44 -16.28 9.51 -0.49
N PRO A 45 -17.13 8.47 -0.56
CA PRO A 45 -17.08 7.39 -1.56
C PRO A 45 -17.24 7.84 -3.02
N PHE A 46 -17.83 9.01 -3.25
CA PHE A 46 -18.13 9.54 -4.59
C PHE A 46 -17.07 10.51 -5.11
N ALA A 47 -16.03 10.79 -4.32
CA ALA A 47 -15.05 11.84 -4.62
C ALA A 47 -13.59 11.39 -4.46
N THR A 48 -13.36 10.09 -4.24
CA THR A 48 -12.02 9.57 -3.93
C THR A 48 -11.71 8.35 -4.81
N THR A 49 -10.79 8.52 -5.76
CA THR A 49 -10.31 7.48 -6.68
C THR A 49 -9.17 6.70 -6.05
N ASN A 50 -9.35 5.40 -5.85
CA ASN A 50 -8.25 4.48 -5.52
C ASN A 50 -7.53 4.12 -6.82
N LEU A 51 -6.20 4.26 -6.88
CA LEU A 51 -5.42 3.87 -8.06
C LEU A 51 -5.69 2.43 -8.48
N LEU A 52 -5.96 1.54 -7.52
CA LEU A 52 -6.29 0.14 -7.78
C LEU A 52 -7.64 -0.04 -8.50
N MET A 53 -8.61 0.86 -8.30
CA MET A 53 -9.92 0.80 -8.96
C MET A 53 -9.87 1.21 -10.43
N GLU A 54 -8.95 2.09 -10.79
CA GLU A 54 -8.75 2.57 -12.17
C GLU A 54 -7.87 1.63 -13.01
N MET A 55 -7.24 0.62 -12.39
CA MET A 55 -6.44 -0.37 -13.11
C MET A 55 -7.35 -1.32 -13.89
N THR A 56 -6.85 -1.76 -15.05
CA THR A 56 -7.53 -2.77 -15.86
C THR A 56 -6.54 -3.85 -16.27
N PHE A 57 -7.00 -5.11 -16.25
CA PHE A 57 -6.16 -6.28 -16.47
C PHE A 57 -6.66 -7.10 -17.66
N ALA A 58 -5.76 -7.84 -18.29
CA ALA A 58 -6.11 -8.74 -19.39
C ALA A 58 -6.82 -10.01 -18.93
N LEU A 59 -6.65 -10.39 -17.66
CA LEU A 59 -7.23 -11.56 -17.03
C LEU A 59 -8.00 -11.15 -15.77
N PRO A 60 -9.00 -11.93 -15.34
CA PRO A 60 -9.68 -11.69 -14.08
C PRO A 60 -8.65 -11.64 -12.94
N THR A 61 -8.69 -10.54 -12.18
CA THR A 61 -7.65 -10.21 -11.20
C THR A 61 -8.28 -9.87 -9.86
N CYS A 62 -7.73 -10.43 -8.79
CA CYS A 62 -8.07 -10.06 -7.42
C CYS A 62 -6.89 -9.36 -6.75
N ILE A 63 -7.16 -8.24 -6.11
CA ILE A 63 -6.18 -7.46 -5.35
C ILE A 63 -6.57 -7.49 -3.87
N VAL A 64 -5.69 -8.05 -3.04
CA VAL A 64 -5.81 -8.01 -1.58
C VAL A 64 -5.12 -6.76 -1.08
N ASN A 65 -5.90 -5.76 -0.69
CA ASN A 65 -5.42 -4.44 -0.31
C ASN A 65 -5.24 -4.31 1.20
N CYS A 66 -3.98 -4.25 1.64
CA CYS A 66 -3.56 -4.02 3.01
C CYS A 66 -3.19 -2.54 3.27
N ALA A 67 -3.41 -1.63 2.32
CA ALA A 67 -3.03 -0.23 2.47
C ALA A 67 -3.80 0.49 3.57
N HIS A 68 -3.08 1.31 4.34
CA HIS A 68 -3.63 2.15 5.41
C HIS A 68 -3.34 3.64 5.13
N PRO A 69 -4.32 4.54 5.34
CA PRO A 69 -4.08 5.96 5.15
C PRO A 69 -3.00 6.49 6.09
N GLY A 70 -2.01 7.19 5.55
CA GLY A 70 -0.99 7.92 6.33
C GLY A 70 0.34 7.17 6.54
N ASP A 71 0.54 5.99 5.95
CA ASP A 71 1.81 5.27 6.06
C ASP A 71 2.94 5.93 5.23
N THR A 72 4.10 6.16 5.84
CA THR A 72 5.34 6.52 5.09
C THR A 72 6.10 5.25 4.67
N LEU A 73 7.08 5.38 3.77
CA LEU A 73 7.93 4.27 3.33
C LEU A 73 8.63 3.59 4.52
N ALA A 74 9.05 4.35 5.52
CA ALA A 74 9.65 3.82 6.75
C ALA A 74 8.66 2.97 7.58
N HIS A 75 7.37 3.29 7.51
CA HIS A 75 6.32 2.51 8.16
C HIS A 75 5.94 1.24 7.37
N MET A 76 6.08 1.24 6.04
CA MET A 76 5.79 0.06 5.22
C MET A 76 6.79 -1.09 5.39
N VAL A 77 8.02 -0.80 5.80
CA VAL A 77 9.01 -1.82 6.21
C VAL A 77 8.90 -2.19 7.70
N ASN A 78 8.07 -1.49 8.47
CA ASN A 78 7.81 -1.85 9.85
C ASN A 78 6.76 -2.96 9.92
N TRP A 79 7.22 -4.21 9.82
CA TRP A 79 6.36 -5.41 9.87
C TRP A 79 5.54 -5.55 11.17
N ARG A 80 5.87 -4.77 12.21
CA ARG A 80 5.07 -4.70 13.44
C ARG A 80 3.89 -3.73 13.33
N ALA A 81 4.00 -2.71 12.48
CA ALA A 81 2.93 -1.75 12.22
C ALA A 81 1.86 -2.37 11.30
N ASP A 82 2.26 -3.23 10.35
CA ASP A 82 1.34 -3.99 9.50
C ASP A 82 1.53 -5.52 9.65
N PRO A 83 0.91 -6.14 10.67
CA PRO A 83 0.97 -7.57 10.87
C PRO A 83 0.19 -8.36 9.81
N GLN A 84 -0.79 -7.75 9.12
CA GLN A 84 -1.65 -8.47 8.18
C GLN A 84 -0.91 -8.69 6.86
N PHE A 85 -0.25 -7.68 6.33
CA PHE A 85 0.61 -7.79 5.16
C PHE A 85 1.77 -8.77 5.42
N ALA A 86 2.45 -8.64 6.56
CA ALA A 86 3.56 -9.52 6.92
C ALA A 86 3.13 -11.00 6.99
N VAL A 87 1.95 -11.28 7.55
CA VAL A 87 1.41 -12.64 7.62
C VAL A 87 1.12 -13.23 6.24
N LEU A 88 0.66 -12.41 5.29
CA LEU A 88 0.32 -12.82 3.91
C LEU A 88 1.54 -12.93 2.98
N VAL A 89 2.64 -12.24 3.28
CA VAL A 89 3.89 -12.31 2.51
C VAL A 89 4.80 -13.43 3.01
N ALA A 90 5.03 -13.50 4.33
CA ALA A 90 6.10 -14.34 4.90
C ALA A 90 5.71 -15.04 6.21
N GLY A 91 4.45 -14.94 6.65
CA GLY A 91 3.98 -15.56 7.88
C GLY A 91 3.30 -16.91 7.69
N PRO A 92 2.59 -17.40 8.73
CA PRO A 92 1.92 -18.70 8.72
C PRO A 92 0.81 -18.86 7.65
N ARG A 93 0.38 -17.76 7.03
CA ARG A 93 -0.61 -17.73 5.96
C ARG A 93 -0.04 -17.12 4.68
N ALA A 94 1.27 -17.20 4.53
CA ALA A 94 1.95 -16.76 3.32
C ALA A 94 1.40 -17.51 2.11
N TRP A 95 1.23 -16.77 1.02
CA TRP A 95 0.68 -17.29 -0.22
C TRP A 95 1.53 -16.91 -1.41
N ARG A 96 1.43 -17.69 -2.49
CA ARG A 96 2.11 -17.37 -3.74
C ARG A 96 1.30 -16.34 -4.52
N TRP A 97 1.66 -15.09 -4.37
CA TRP A 97 1.12 -13.98 -5.15
C TRP A 97 1.71 -13.94 -6.56
N ASN A 98 0.92 -13.49 -7.55
CA ASN A 98 1.41 -13.21 -8.90
C ASN A 98 2.22 -11.91 -8.95
N ALA A 99 1.84 -10.93 -8.11
CA ALA A 99 2.54 -9.67 -7.97
C ALA A 99 2.34 -9.08 -6.57
N ILE A 100 3.24 -8.19 -6.17
CA ILE A 100 3.09 -7.33 -5.00
C ILE A 100 3.10 -5.88 -5.50
N PHE A 101 2.07 -5.13 -5.16
CA PHE A 101 2.00 -3.70 -5.43
C PHE A 101 2.36 -2.91 -4.17
N LEU A 102 3.16 -1.88 -4.35
CA LEU A 102 3.63 -1.00 -3.30
C LEU A 102 3.36 0.45 -3.71
N SER A 103 2.51 1.15 -2.98
CA SER A 103 2.40 2.62 -3.06
C SER A 103 3.07 3.22 -1.85
N ALA A 104 4.18 3.91 -2.05
CA ALA A 104 4.98 4.48 -0.96
C ALA A 104 5.68 5.77 -1.41
N GLY A 105 6.23 6.52 -0.46
CA GLY A 105 7.08 7.69 -0.75
C GLY A 105 6.33 9.01 -0.91
N GLY A 106 4.99 9.00 -1.05
CA GLY A 106 4.20 10.23 -1.11
C GLY A 106 4.29 11.03 0.19
N ASN A 107 4.10 10.37 1.33
CA ASN A 107 4.21 10.99 2.64
C ASN A 107 5.67 11.39 2.96
N ASP A 108 6.65 10.57 2.57
CA ASP A 108 8.07 10.88 2.73
C ASP A 108 8.47 12.16 1.96
N LEU A 109 7.89 12.36 0.78
CA LEU A 109 8.09 13.58 0.00
C LEU A 109 7.44 14.80 0.66
N ILE A 110 6.22 14.67 1.18
CA ILE A 110 5.54 15.74 1.93
C ILE A 110 6.38 16.15 3.14
N ASP A 111 6.86 15.18 3.92
CA ASP A 111 7.71 15.40 5.08
C ASP A 111 9.03 16.08 4.69
N ALA A 112 9.68 15.59 3.63
CA ALA A 112 10.93 16.15 3.13
C ALA A 112 10.79 17.59 2.60
N ILE A 113 9.63 17.96 2.06
CA ILE A 113 9.35 19.34 1.64
C ILE A 113 9.20 20.27 2.85
N GLY A 114 8.76 19.76 4.01
CA GLY A 114 8.68 20.51 5.26
C GLY A 114 10.03 20.79 5.93
N VAL A 115 11.11 20.13 5.50
CA VAL A 115 12.45 20.30 6.08
C VAL A 115 13.10 21.58 5.55
N LEU A 116 13.61 22.41 6.48
CA LEU A 116 14.38 23.61 6.13
C LEU A 116 15.61 23.20 5.31
N PRO A 117 15.95 23.93 4.23
CA PRO A 117 17.16 23.67 3.48
C PRO A 117 18.34 24.14 4.33
N ILE A 118 18.94 23.21 5.09
CA ILE A 118 20.14 23.44 5.87
C ILE A 118 21.23 22.47 5.45
N ASP A 119 22.49 22.86 5.58
CA ASP A 119 23.62 21.96 5.38
C ASP A 119 23.86 21.08 6.61
N LYS A 120 24.91 20.25 6.55
CA LYS A 120 25.31 19.34 7.64
C LYS A 120 25.76 20.04 8.92
N PHE A 121 25.99 21.36 8.89
CA PHE A 121 26.36 22.18 10.03
C PHE A 121 25.19 23.00 10.58
N GLY A 122 24.03 22.93 9.93
CA GLY A 122 22.82 23.65 10.32
C GLY A 122 22.64 25.01 9.65
N ASP A 123 23.51 25.36 8.70
CA ASP A 123 23.47 26.66 8.02
C ASP A 123 22.44 26.64 6.87
N PRO A 124 21.65 27.71 6.67
CA PRO A 124 20.70 27.79 5.56
C PRO A 124 21.37 27.63 4.19
N VAL A 125 20.83 26.77 3.34
CA VAL A 125 21.23 26.61 1.93
C VAL A 125 20.11 27.05 1.00
N PRO A 126 20.43 27.45 -0.25
CA PRO A 126 19.41 27.76 -1.25
C PRO A 126 18.44 26.59 -1.44
N PRO A 127 17.13 26.83 -1.65
CA PRO A 127 16.12 25.78 -1.76
C PRO A 127 16.43 24.71 -2.82
N HIS A 128 17.11 25.07 -3.91
CA HIS A 128 17.51 24.15 -4.97
C HIS A 128 18.63 23.17 -4.57
N ARG A 129 19.29 23.37 -3.41
CA ARG A 129 20.27 22.45 -2.82
C ARG A 129 19.70 21.62 -1.67
N ARG A 130 18.38 21.69 -1.46
CA ARG A 130 17.71 20.89 -0.44
C ARG A 130 17.90 19.41 -0.74
N LEU A 131 18.45 18.68 0.22
CA LEU A 131 18.40 17.22 0.22
C LEU A 131 17.04 16.80 0.79
N LEU A 132 16.35 15.88 0.10
CA LEU A 132 15.12 15.28 0.62
C LEU A 132 15.50 14.34 1.75
N LEU A 133 15.39 14.84 2.98
CA LEU A 133 15.57 14.05 4.19
C LEU A 133 14.17 13.74 4.73
N ALA A 134 13.81 12.47 4.78
CA ALA A 134 12.68 12.02 5.60
C ALA A 134 13.12 12.09 7.08
N ARG A 135 12.25 12.60 7.96
CA ARG A 135 12.53 12.66 9.41
C ARG A 135 12.23 11.34 10.10
#